data_AF-A0A3A9VA59-F1
#
_entry.id   AF-A0A3A9VA59-F1
#
_cell.length_a   1.000
_cell.length_b   1.000
_cell.length_c   1.000
_cell.angle_alpha   90.00
_cell.angle_beta   90.00
_cell.angle_gamma   90.00
#
_symmetry.space_group_name_H-M   'P 1'
#
loop_
_entity.id
_entity.type
_entity.pdbx_description
1 polymer ?
#
loop_
_entity_poly.entity_id
_entity_poly.type
_entity_poly.pdbx_seq_one_letter_code
_entity_poly.pdbx_strand_id
1 'polypeptide(L)'
;MEVYKVKDKYLIFKGDNSSEKKFRMELSEKILSKFGKPSYDAEKITEILNFSLEYFIDNFQKICLNETSVRFYQQILRFHEQATEVVYKFSNESISEEIDFKYIAIYRRVLKFILEMGCDVSMHNNEKMDGAFKKRFEEKLNDLLYLGDMIFTCVSFYSEQTMIEDVADISFDKDNLFVFSRRHHYNFIFEHMSKEFGPQLSKAVVDDTDLAGLSDLKKALENCFNIKYGNVGHLIASIHEMNKSKGGDVVGVGWETLPINLTQAYGVEKQVAEQFFRGLTLDRNNKMPLLDLACKPYKLNRYIYKPIIIWNIDGNDYALFGKNAWAETFIQLASNAIPWGKAPETWLKNKCFKKYVHRKEDDHDKWLDDAVEKKMSENDIYYDRNVKVISHNSGKTSIDVKDLGEIDFIIASKETQKLYIADCKHLLGRYDIANQRNDYNAFTGGKKPYNETLKRKVKWFNDNLSLVNQHLQIKYKNPKIDISGYSVEGIFIINTPTFYMYNSVYRIYDINQIENVVLGKHIDPTFSVVIEEEDQTKLLNIEYPYFKKPKYVSFDPFKDEE
;
A
#
# COMPACT_ATOMS: atom_id res chain seq x y z
N MET A 1 -7.86 28.81 -7.08
CA MET A 1 -6.62 28.25 -6.54
C MET A 1 -6.27 29.01 -5.28
N GLU A 2 -5.93 28.33 -4.19
CA GLU A 2 -5.55 29.04 -2.96
C GLU A 2 -4.47 28.25 -2.21
N VAL A 3 -3.46 28.98 -1.73
CA VAL A 3 -2.46 28.46 -0.80
C VAL A 3 -3.02 28.61 0.60
N TYR A 4 -3.38 27.49 1.22
CA TYR A 4 -3.92 27.43 2.57
C TYR A 4 -2.79 27.42 3.58
N LYS A 5 -2.97 28.18 4.65
CA LYS A 5 -2.09 28.17 5.81
C LYS A 5 -2.76 27.34 6.92
N VAL A 6 -2.31 26.09 7.07
CA VAL A 6 -2.84 25.18 8.09
C VAL A 6 -1.99 25.23 9.37
N LYS A 7 -2.66 25.11 10.53
CA LYS A 7 -2.03 25.19 11.86
C LYS A 7 -1.09 26.40 12.01
N ASP A 8 -1.52 27.54 11.47
CA ASP A 8 -0.82 28.84 11.51
C ASP A 8 0.62 28.87 11.00
N LYS A 9 1.05 27.83 10.26
CA LYS A 9 2.45 27.71 9.83
C LYS A 9 2.64 27.06 8.46
N TYR A 10 1.90 25.99 8.16
CA TYR A 10 2.23 25.13 7.02
C TYR A 10 1.41 25.52 5.80
N LEU A 11 2.08 25.65 4.67
CA LEU A 11 1.47 25.96 3.39
C LEU A 11 1.08 24.67 2.67
N ILE A 12 -0.19 24.57 2.29
CA ILE A 12 -0.73 23.50 1.46
C ILE A 12 -1.45 24.14 0.28
N PHE A 13 -1.11 23.74 -0.94
CA PHE A 13 -1.81 24.22 -2.12
C PHE A 13 -3.05 23.34 -2.35
N LYS A 14 -4.22 23.97 -2.47
CA LYS A 14 -5.44 23.27 -2.88
C LYS A 14 -5.82 23.70 -4.30
N GLY A 15 -5.92 22.71 -5.17
CA GLY A 15 -6.36 22.92 -6.54
C GLY A 15 -7.81 23.41 -6.62
N ASP A 16 -8.17 24.00 -7.75
CA ASP A 16 -9.55 24.34 -8.09
C ASP A 16 -10.05 23.57 -9.31
N ASN A 17 -11.32 23.74 -9.64
CA ASN A 17 -11.98 22.98 -10.69
C ASN A 17 -11.60 23.42 -12.13
N SER A 18 -10.70 24.41 -12.30
CA SER A 18 -10.31 24.86 -13.64
C SER A 18 -9.54 23.80 -14.42
N SER A 19 -8.65 23.05 -13.75
CA SER A 19 -7.93 21.94 -14.36
C SER A 19 -8.86 20.76 -14.67
N GLU A 20 -9.82 20.46 -13.81
CA GLU A 20 -10.85 19.46 -14.11
C GLU A 20 -11.60 19.84 -15.39
N LYS A 21 -12.12 21.06 -15.48
CA LYS A 21 -12.83 21.53 -16.67
C LYS A 21 -11.97 21.38 -17.93
N LYS A 22 -10.70 21.77 -17.88
CA LYS A 22 -9.77 21.68 -19.00
C LYS A 22 -9.57 20.24 -19.48
N PHE A 23 -9.13 19.34 -18.60
CA PHE A 23 -8.70 18.01 -19.01
C PHE A 23 -9.86 17.01 -19.14
N ARG A 24 -10.91 17.16 -18.31
CA ARG A 24 -12.10 16.30 -18.35
C ARG A 24 -12.89 16.52 -19.62
N MET A 25 -13.09 17.78 -20.02
CA MET A 25 -13.76 18.11 -21.29
C MET A 25 -13.00 17.51 -22.48
N GLU A 26 -11.69 17.79 -22.60
CA GLU A 26 -10.86 17.28 -23.70
C GLU A 26 -10.88 15.75 -23.77
N LEU A 27 -10.72 15.05 -22.65
CA LEU A 27 -10.75 13.59 -22.65
C LEU A 27 -12.14 13.04 -22.99
N SER A 28 -13.21 13.66 -22.52
CA SER A 28 -14.58 13.22 -22.82
C SER A 28 -14.86 13.25 -24.31
N GLU A 29 -14.48 14.33 -25.00
CA GLU A 29 -14.58 14.44 -26.46
C GLU A 29 -13.78 13.35 -27.16
N LYS A 30 -12.55 13.07 -26.68
CA LYS A 30 -11.71 12.00 -27.23
C LYS A 30 -12.30 10.61 -27.03
N ILE A 31 -12.89 10.34 -25.87
CA ILE A 31 -13.54 9.05 -25.60
C ILE A 31 -14.73 8.88 -26.53
N LEU A 32 -15.64 9.86 -26.59
CA LEU A 32 -16.83 9.79 -27.46
C LEU A 32 -16.47 9.66 -28.93
N SER A 33 -15.45 10.39 -29.40
CA SER A 33 -14.97 10.32 -30.77
C SER A 33 -14.35 8.96 -31.11
N LYS A 34 -13.70 8.28 -30.17
CA LYS A 34 -12.98 7.03 -30.42
C LYS A 34 -13.83 5.79 -30.17
N PHE A 35 -14.70 5.82 -29.16
CA PHE A 35 -15.44 4.65 -28.67
C PHE A 35 -16.96 4.75 -28.89
N GLY A 36 -17.48 5.90 -29.32
CA GLY A 36 -18.90 6.11 -29.59
C GLY A 36 -19.70 6.51 -28.35
N LYS A 37 -21.03 6.32 -28.41
CA LYS A 37 -21.94 6.63 -27.31
C LYS A 37 -22.02 5.47 -26.30
N PRO A 38 -22.43 5.73 -25.04
CA PRO A 38 -22.36 4.76 -23.95
C PRO A 38 -23.22 3.51 -24.17
N SER A 39 -22.58 2.34 -24.10
CA SER A 39 -23.13 1.01 -23.76
C SER A 39 -21.94 0.03 -23.72
N TYR A 40 -20.99 0.31 -22.83
CA TYR A 40 -19.69 -0.36 -22.85
C TYR A 40 -19.73 -1.65 -22.02
N ASP A 41 -19.23 -2.74 -22.61
CA ASP A 41 -18.91 -3.95 -21.86
C ASP A 41 -17.59 -3.79 -21.08
N ALA A 42 -17.26 -4.80 -20.27
CA ALA A 42 -16.07 -4.77 -19.41
C ALA A 42 -14.74 -4.69 -20.18
N GLU A 43 -14.67 -5.29 -21.38
CA GLU A 43 -13.48 -5.25 -22.24
C GLU A 43 -13.28 -3.83 -22.78
N LYS A 44 -14.34 -3.23 -23.32
CA LYS A 44 -14.33 -1.85 -23.81
C LYS A 44 -14.02 -0.86 -22.71
N ILE A 45 -14.55 -1.04 -21.50
CA ILE A 45 -14.22 -0.20 -20.34
C ILE A 45 -12.74 -0.28 -20.01
N THR A 46 -12.15 -1.48 -20.07
CA THR A 46 -10.71 -1.66 -19.84
C THR A 46 -9.87 -0.93 -20.90
N GLU A 47 -10.28 -0.96 -22.16
CA GLU A 47 -9.64 -0.18 -23.23
C GLU A 47 -9.72 1.34 -22.96
N ILE A 48 -10.89 1.84 -22.56
CA ILE A 48 -11.10 3.26 -22.26
C ILE A 48 -10.29 3.69 -21.03
N LEU A 49 -10.20 2.86 -19.99
CA LEU A 49 -9.37 3.13 -18.81
C LEU A 49 -7.89 3.24 -19.17
N ASN A 50 -7.37 2.34 -20.01
CA ASN A 50 -6.00 2.41 -20.48
C ASN A 50 -5.75 3.67 -21.33
N PHE A 51 -6.66 3.96 -22.26
CA PHE A 51 -6.60 5.17 -23.09
C PHE A 51 -6.61 6.46 -22.23
N SER A 52 -7.44 6.49 -21.19
CA SER A 52 -7.52 7.61 -20.25
C SER A 52 -6.23 7.75 -19.43
N LEU A 53 -5.69 6.63 -18.94
CA LEU A 53 -4.45 6.60 -18.18
C LEU A 53 -3.26 7.13 -19.00
N GLU A 54 -3.13 6.68 -20.25
CA GLU A 54 -2.11 7.19 -21.19
C GLU A 54 -2.27 8.71 -21.38
N TYR A 55 -3.48 9.19 -21.65
CA TYR A 55 -3.75 10.61 -21.80
C TYR A 55 -3.33 11.44 -20.57
N PHE A 56 -3.63 10.99 -19.35
CA PHE A 56 -3.26 11.71 -18.14
C PHE A 56 -1.75 11.68 -17.88
N ILE A 57 -1.10 10.53 -18.11
CA ILE A 57 0.36 10.38 -17.99
C ILE A 57 1.07 11.31 -18.97
N ASP A 58 0.67 11.32 -20.24
CA ASP A 58 1.30 12.13 -21.27
C ASP A 58 1.20 13.63 -20.95
N ASN A 59 0.03 14.09 -20.52
CA ASN A 59 -0.15 15.49 -20.12
C ASN A 59 0.67 15.84 -18.88
N PHE A 60 0.72 14.96 -17.88
CA PHE A 60 1.50 15.17 -16.67
C PHE A 60 3.00 15.29 -17.00
N GLN A 61 3.52 14.34 -17.77
CA GLN A 61 4.91 14.32 -18.20
C GLN A 61 5.25 15.54 -19.05
N LYS A 62 4.37 15.94 -19.98
CA LYS A 62 4.56 17.12 -20.81
C LYS A 62 4.67 18.40 -19.97
N ILE A 63 3.88 18.56 -18.92
CA ILE A 63 3.98 19.74 -18.04
C ILE A 63 5.31 19.74 -17.28
N CYS A 64 5.70 18.60 -16.70
CA CYS A 64 6.97 18.48 -15.99
C CYS A 64 8.18 18.69 -16.91
N LEU A 65 8.27 17.97 -18.03
CA LEU A 65 9.44 18.02 -18.91
C LEU A 65 9.63 19.40 -19.59
N ASN A 66 8.55 20.17 -19.76
CA ASN A 66 8.61 21.54 -20.28
C ASN A 66 8.85 22.61 -19.19
N GLU A 67 8.82 22.24 -17.91
CA GLU A 67 9.20 23.13 -16.83
C GLU A 67 10.68 22.97 -16.54
N THR A 68 11.49 23.96 -16.87
CA THR A 68 12.95 23.90 -16.71
C THR A 68 13.48 24.78 -15.57
N SER A 69 12.60 25.47 -14.82
CA SER A 69 13.06 26.27 -13.69
C SER A 69 13.29 25.43 -12.44
N VAL A 70 14.50 25.52 -11.87
CA VAL A 70 14.79 24.94 -10.55
C VAL A 70 13.87 25.52 -9.46
N ARG A 71 13.42 26.78 -9.60
CA ARG A 71 12.57 27.44 -8.60
C ARG A 71 11.21 26.77 -8.49
N PHE A 72 10.68 26.26 -9.60
CA PHE A 72 9.44 25.49 -9.61
C PHE A 72 9.58 24.24 -8.73
N TYR A 73 10.58 23.41 -9.00
CA TYR A 73 10.79 22.16 -8.27
C TYR A 73 11.19 22.37 -6.81
N GLN A 74 11.95 23.43 -6.50
CA GLN A 74 12.22 23.82 -5.12
C GLN A 74 10.95 24.18 -4.34
N GLN A 75 9.98 24.85 -4.97
CA GLN A 75 8.68 25.09 -4.32
C GLN A 75 7.89 23.80 -4.12
N ILE A 76 7.88 22.88 -5.09
CA ILE A 76 7.28 21.54 -4.93
C ILE A 76 7.89 20.82 -3.73
N LEU A 77 9.22 20.82 -3.60
CA LEU A 77 9.93 20.20 -2.47
C LEU A 77 9.50 20.84 -1.16
N ARG A 78 9.38 22.17 -1.12
CA ARG A 78 8.93 22.91 0.06
C ARG A 78 7.51 22.54 0.49
N PHE A 79 6.59 22.45 -0.45
CA PHE A 79 5.22 22.02 -0.19
C PHE A 79 5.17 20.57 0.30
N HIS A 80 6.00 19.70 -0.27
CA HIS A 80 6.11 18.30 0.16
C HIS A 80 6.62 18.20 1.60
N GLU A 81 7.68 18.93 1.94
CA GLU A 81 8.25 18.92 3.29
C GLU A 81 7.27 19.44 4.34
N GLN A 82 6.52 20.49 4.02
CA GLN A 82 5.50 21.02 4.92
C GLN A 82 4.32 20.06 5.10
N ALA A 83 3.81 19.48 4.01
CA ALA A 83 2.73 18.48 4.09
C ALA A 83 3.17 17.23 4.87
N THR A 84 4.43 16.82 4.73
CA THR A 84 4.99 15.69 5.50
C THR A 84 5.10 16.03 6.98
N GLU A 85 5.50 17.26 7.34
CA GLU A 85 5.53 17.71 8.75
C GLU A 85 4.13 17.74 9.37
N VAL A 86 3.12 18.16 8.61
CA VAL A 86 1.71 18.18 9.07
C VAL A 86 1.24 16.78 9.43
N VAL A 87 1.46 15.79 8.55
CA VAL A 87 1.06 14.40 8.80
C VAL A 87 1.74 13.84 10.04
N TYR A 88 3.03 14.11 10.23
CA TYR A 88 3.77 13.58 11.38
C TYR A 88 3.34 14.21 12.71
N LYS A 89 3.06 15.53 12.72
CA LYS A 89 2.77 16.26 13.96
C LYS A 89 1.32 16.22 14.40
N PHE A 90 0.38 16.09 13.46
CA PHE A 90 -1.04 16.30 13.74
C PHE A 90 -1.92 15.11 13.29
N SER A 91 -1.35 13.91 13.10
CA SER A 91 -2.05 12.73 12.54
C SER A 91 -3.39 12.37 13.20
N ASN A 92 -3.60 12.82 14.45
CA ASN A 92 -4.79 12.50 15.26
C ASN A 92 -5.71 13.72 15.46
N GLU A 93 -5.48 14.81 14.73
CA GLU A 93 -6.25 16.06 14.86
C GLU A 93 -6.88 16.46 13.53
N SER A 94 -7.99 17.21 13.58
CA SER A 94 -8.45 17.93 12.40
C SER A 94 -7.40 18.96 11.95
N ILE A 95 -7.14 19.02 10.64
CA ILE A 95 -6.13 19.91 10.05
C ILE A 95 -6.73 21.29 9.78
N SER A 96 -7.82 21.34 9.01
CA SER A 96 -8.71 22.50 8.80
C SER A 96 -10.08 22.03 8.30
N GLU A 97 -11.04 22.94 8.14
CA GLU A 97 -12.37 22.62 7.58
C GLU A 97 -12.29 22.29 6.07
N GLU A 98 -11.31 22.85 5.36
CA GLU A 98 -11.18 22.74 3.90
C GLU A 98 -10.22 21.66 3.45
N ILE A 99 -9.28 21.23 4.29
CA ILE A 99 -8.24 20.27 3.96
C ILE A 99 -8.24 19.13 4.98
N ASP A 100 -8.56 17.93 4.49
CA ASP A 100 -8.53 16.70 5.28
C ASP A 100 -7.28 15.84 4.99
N PHE A 101 -7.09 14.78 5.77
CA PHE A 101 -5.97 13.86 5.57
C PHE A 101 -6.05 13.06 4.27
N LYS A 102 -7.26 12.83 3.74
CA LYS A 102 -7.44 12.13 2.46
C LYS A 102 -6.85 12.96 1.33
N TYR A 103 -7.14 14.25 1.30
CA TYR A 103 -6.54 15.20 0.37
C TYR A 103 -5.02 15.26 0.53
N ILE A 104 -4.50 15.41 1.76
CA ILE A 104 -3.05 15.49 2.00
C ILE A 104 -2.34 14.21 1.53
N ALA A 105 -2.95 13.03 1.71
CA ALA A 105 -2.36 11.77 1.28
C ALA A 105 -2.13 11.73 -0.25
N ILE A 106 -3.13 12.09 -1.05
CA ILE A 106 -3.00 12.17 -2.51
C ILE A 106 -2.06 13.31 -2.91
N TYR A 107 -2.24 14.50 -2.33
CA TYR A 107 -1.42 15.68 -2.58
C TYR A 107 0.08 15.36 -2.44
N ARG A 108 0.50 14.77 -1.32
CA ARG A 108 1.89 14.40 -1.07
C ARG A 108 2.42 13.43 -2.13
N ARG A 109 1.62 12.45 -2.55
CA ARG A 109 2.03 11.47 -3.56
C ARG A 109 2.21 12.09 -4.93
N VAL A 110 1.32 13.00 -5.31
CA VAL A 110 1.45 13.73 -6.57
C VAL A 110 2.69 14.64 -6.54
N LEU A 111 2.94 15.35 -5.42
CA LEU A 111 4.20 16.11 -5.29
C LEU A 111 5.44 15.21 -5.45
N LYS A 112 5.43 13.99 -4.91
CA LYS A 112 6.50 13.01 -5.14
C LYS A 112 6.65 12.68 -6.63
N PHE A 113 5.56 12.46 -7.38
CA PHE A 113 5.65 12.27 -8.84
C PHE A 113 6.34 13.45 -9.53
N ILE A 114 5.99 14.68 -9.16
CA ILE A 114 6.59 15.88 -9.76
C ILE A 114 8.10 15.94 -9.45
N LEU A 115 8.49 15.70 -8.19
CA LEU A 115 9.90 15.68 -7.77
C LEU A 115 10.71 14.60 -8.48
N GLU A 116 10.15 13.40 -8.61
CA GLU A 116 10.78 12.26 -9.29
C GLU A 116 10.88 12.50 -10.81
N MET A 117 9.89 13.15 -11.43
CA MET A 117 9.97 13.60 -12.84
C MET A 117 11.03 14.68 -13.04
N GLY A 118 11.31 15.51 -12.03
CA GLY A 118 12.37 16.52 -12.07
C GLY A 118 13.75 15.95 -12.37
N CYS A 119 14.01 14.67 -12.07
CA CYS A 119 15.28 14.01 -12.41
C CYS A 119 15.56 13.96 -13.92
N ASP A 120 14.53 14.01 -14.77
CA ASP A 120 14.70 13.99 -16.23
C ASP A 120 14.93 15.38 -16.84
N VAL A 121 14.82 16.43 -16.03
CA VAL A 121 14.82 17.81 -16.51
C VAL A 121 16.22 18.41 -16.39
N SER A 122 16.69 19.01 -17.49
CA SER A 122 17.84 19.91 -17.47
C SER A 122 17.38 21.30 -17.05
N MET A 123 17.62 21.65 -15.78
CA MET A 123 17.08 22.85 -15.16
C MET A 123 18.02 24.06 -15.29
N HIS A 124 17.45 25.27 -15.21
CA HIS A 124 18.19 26.52 -15.09
C HIS A 124 17.90 27.22 -13.75
N ASN A 125 18.87 28.00 -13.25
CA ASN A 125 18.78 28.70 -11.96
C ASN A 125 18.69 30.24 -12.05
N ASN A 126 18.43 30.79 -13.24
CA ASN A 126 18.39 32.24 -13.46
C ASN A 126 17.00 32.89 -13.25
N GLU A 127 15.96 32.13 -12.89
CA GLU A 127 14.62 32.68 -12.67
C GLU A 127 14.46 33.31 -11.27
N LYS A 128 13.73 34.42 -11.23
CA LYS A 128 13.29 35.08 -9.98
C LYS A 128 11.87 34.68 -9.64
N MET A 129 11.57 34.54 -8.35
CA MET A 129 10.22 34.27 -7.85
C MET A 129 9.38 35.55 -7.79
N ASP A 130 8.98 36.06 -8.95
CA ASP A 130 8.09 37.22 -9.07
C ASP A 130 6.61 36.81 -9.24
N GLY A 131 5.74 37.79 -9.53
CA GLY A 131 4.31 37.54 -9.75
C GLY A 131 4.02 36.65 -10.97
N ALA A 132 4.84 36.73 -12.02
CA ALA A 132 4.69 35.90 -13.21
C ALA A 132 5.07 34.44 -12.90
N PHE A 133 6.17 34.24 -12.17
CA PHE A 133 6.53 32.93 -11.65
C PHE A 133 5.41 32.35 -10.79
N LYS A 134 4.88 33.12 -9.84
CA LYS A 134 3.83 32.66 -8.92
C LYS A 134 2.60 32.19 -9.70
N LYS A 135 2.11 32.99 -10.65
CA LYS A 135 0.95 32.62 -11.48
C LYS A 135 1.21 31.33 -12.27
N ARG A 136 2.37 31.24 -12.94
CA ARG A 136 2.79 30.05 -13.71
C ARG A 136 2.89 28.80 -12.81
N PHE A 137 3.44 28.96 -11.61
CA PHE A 137 3.58 27.89 -10.63
C PHE A 137 2.21 27.37 -10.19
N GLU A 138 1.30 28.25 -9.79
CA GLU A 138 -0.04 27.89 -9.32
C GLU A 138 -0.86 27.20 -10.41
N GLU A 139 -0.86 27.73 -11.63
CA GLU A 139 -1.56 27.13 -12.78
C GLU A 139 -1.03 25.72 -13.09
N LYS A 140 0.29 25.54 -13.17
CA LYS A 140 0.89 24.22 -13.45
C LYS A 140 0.69 23.24 -12.29
N LEU A 141 0.80 23.68 -11.04
CA LEU A 141 0.58 22.81 -9.90
C LEU A 141 -0.88 22.35 -9.85
N ASN A 142 -1.84 23.23 -10.14
CA ASN A 142 -3.26 22.87 -10.24
C ASN A 142 -3.48 21.74 -11.27
N ASP A 143 -2.91 21.92 -12.47
CA ASP A 143 -2.99 20.93 -13.54
C ASP A 143 -2.36 19.59 -13.11
N LEU A 144 -1.16 19.62 -12.54
CA LEU A 144 -0.45 18.42 -12.10
C LEU A 144 -1.19 17.68 -10.98
N LEU A 145 -1.83 18.40 -10.04
CA LEU A 145 -2.61 17.78 -8.97
C LEU A 145 -3.84 17.04 -9.52
N TYR A 146 -4.58 17.66 -10.43
CA TYR A 146 -5.72 17.01 -11.08
C TYR A 146 -5.29 15.79 -11.89
N LEU A 147 -4.26 15.95 -12.75
CA LEU A 147 -3.75 14.85 -13.57
C LEU A 147 -3.22 13.69 -12.72
N GLY A 148 -2.50 13.99 -11.64
CA GLY A 148 -1.99 12.99 -10.71
C GLY A 148 -3.09 12.20 -9.99
N ASP A 149 -4.15 12.88 -9.55
CA ASP A 149 -5.33 12.23 -8.96
C ASP A 149 -6.05 11.32 -9.96
N MET A 150 -6.21 11.78 -11.20
CA MET A 150 -6.80 10.98 -12.27
C MET A 150 -5.96 9.76 -12.66
N ILE A 151 -4.62 9.87 -12.63
CA ILE A 151 -3.73 8.70 -12.80
C ILE A 151 -4.01 7.65 -11.72
N PHE A 152 -4.10 8.05 -10.44
CA PHE A 152 -4.43 7.12 -9.36
C PHE A 152 -5.84 6.52 -9.51
N THR A 153 -6.80 7.32 -9.97
CA THR A 153 -8.17 6.87 -10.24
C THR A 153 -8.21 5.80 -11.32
N CYS A 154 -7.60 6.04 -12.49
CA CYS A 154 -7.57 5.05 -13.58
C CYS A 154 -6.83 3.77 -13.17
N VAL A 155 -5.69 3.88 -12.48
CA VAL A 155 -4.93 2.72 -11.98
C VAL A 155 -5.75 1.90 -10.97
N SER A 156 -6.57 2.58 -10.16
CA SER A 156 -7.46 1.94 -9.20
C SER A 156 -8.57 1.14 -9.91
N PHE A 157 -9.33 1.78 -10.81
CA PHE A 157 -10.38 1.10 -11.57
C PHE A 157 -9.84 -0.04 -12.44
N TYR A 158 -8.68 0.14 -13.07
CA TYR A 158 -8.04 -0.92 -13.83
C TYR A 158 -7.71 -2.12 -12.94
N SER A 159 -7.22 -1.87 -11.72
CA SER A 159 -6.90 -2.95 -10.78
C SER A 159 -8.16 -3.64 -10.26
N GLU A 160 -9.22 -2.88 -9.99
CA GLU A 160 -10.53 -3.41 -9.61
C GLU A 160 -11.10 -4.33 -10.69
N GLN A 161 -11.08 -3.93 -11.97
CA GLN A 161 -11.53 -4.75 -13.10
C GLN A 161 -10.83 -6.11 -13.20
N THR A 162 -9.58 -6.20 -12.71
CA THR A 162 -8.84 -7.46 -12.71
C THR A 162 -9.14 -8.37 -11.52
N MET A 163 -9.78 -7.84 -10.47
CA MET A 163 -10.07 -8.57 -9.23
C MET A 163 -11.56 -8.87 -9.04
N ILE A 164 -12.43 -8.02 -9.61
CA ILE A 164 -13.87 -8.08 -9.47
C ILE A 164 -14.48 -8.15 -10.87
N GLU A 165 -15.42 -9.06 -11.04
CA GLU A 165 -16.20 -9.18 -12.26
C GLU A 165 -17.08 -7.93 -12.46
N ASP A 166 -17.00 -7.31 -13.64
CA ASP A 166 -17.94 -6.26 -14.08
C ASP A 166 -18.06 -5.06 -13.11
N VAL A 167 -16.94 -4.57 -12.58
CA VAL A 167 -16.94 -3.57 -11.51
C VAL A 167 -16.96 -2.14 -12.00
N ALA A 168 -16.13 -1.79 -12.97
CA ALA A 168 -16.00 -0.39 -13.40
C ALA A 168 -17.13 -0.02 -14.36
N ASP A 169 -17.55 1.24 -14.30
CA ASP A 169 -18.47 1.83 -15.27
C ASP A 169 -17.93 3.18 -15.76
N ILE A 170 -18.33 3.52 -16.99
CA ILE A 170 -18.01 4.80 -17.63
C ILE A 170 -19.30 5.34 -18.21
N SER A 171 -19.85 6.35 -17.53
CA SER A 171 -21.04 7.08 -17.97
C SER A 171 -20.67 8.52 -18.36
N PHE A 172 -21.65 9.25 -18.90
CA PHE A 172 -21.49 10.65 -19.28
C PHE A 172 -22.61 11.45 -18.64
N ASP A 173 -22.27 12.58 -18.01
CA ASP A 173 -23.26 13.47 -17.44
C ASP A 173 -23.99 14.30 -18.53
N LYS A 174 -24.92 15.15 -18.09
CA LYS A 174 -25.72 16.02 -18.97
C LYS A 174 -24.89 16.95 -19.87
N ASP A 175 -23.65 17.22 -19.49
CA ASP A 175 -22.72 18.08 -20.21
C ASP A 175 -21.74 17.27 -21.08
N ASN A 176 -22.02 15.97 -21.28
CA ASN A 176 -21.19 14.99 -21.96
C ASN A 176 -19.79 14.85 -21.35
N LEU A 177 -19.65 15.02 -20.03
CA LEU A 177 -18.39 14.77 -19.34
C LEU A 177 -18.36 13.34 -18.80
N PHE A 178 -17.26 12.62 -19.04
CA PHE A 178 -17.11 11.26 -18.54
C PHE A 178 -17.20 11.23 -17.00
N VAL A 179 -17.74 10.14 -16.47
CA VAL A 179 -17.79 9.83 -15.04
C VAL A 179 -17.31 8.39 -14.86
N PHE A 180 -16.27 8.20 -14.06
CA PHE A 180 -15.89 6.87 -13.59
C PHE A 180 -16.71 6.51 -12.36
N SER A 181 -17.36 5.35 -12.38
CA SER A 181 -18.13 4.85 -11.24
C SER A 181 -18.00 3.33 -11.14
N ARG A 182 -18.65 2.75 -10.13
CA ARG A 182 -18.72 1.29 -9.96
C ARG A 182 -20.14 0.82 -10.22
N ARG A 183 -20.27 -0.32 -10.90
CA ARG A 183 -21.55 -0.98 -11.18
C ARG A 183 -22.12 -1.64 -9.93
N HIS A 184 -23.39 -2.04 -10.06
CA HIS A 184 -24.11 -2.85 -9.08
C HIS A 184 -24.12 -2.20 -7.69
N HIS A 185 -23.92 -2.99 -6.64
CA HIS A 185 -23.81 -2.53 -5.25
C HIS A 185 -22.36 -2.23 -4.82
N TYR A 186 -21.38 -2.34 -5.73
CA TYR A 186 -19.97 -2.36 -5.33
C TYR A 186 -19.51 -1.07 -4.70
N ASN A 187 -20.01 0.09 -5.12
CA ASN A 187 -19.65 1.36 -4.49
C ASN A 187 -20.02 1.39 -3.00
N PHE A 188 -21.22 0.90 -2.66
CA PHE A 188 -21.67 0.81 -1.26
C PHE A 188 -20.74 -0.08 -0.43
N ILE A 189 -20.31 -1.23 -0.97
CA ILE A 189 -19.37 -2.11 -0.27
C ILE A 189 -18.00 -1.46 -0.11
N PHE A 190 -17.47 -0.79 -1.14
CA PHE A 190 -16.20 -0.04 -1.04
C PHE A 190 -16.23 1.05 0.02
N GLU A 191 -17.33 1.80 0.12
CA GLU A 191 -17.50 2.82 1.16
C GLU A 191 -17.57 2.21 2.56
N HIS A 192 -18.26 1.09 2.73
CA HIS A 192 -18.32 0.37 4.00
C HIS A 192 -16.93 -0.13 4.42
N MET A 193 -16.25 -0.87 3.53
CA MET A 193 -14.92 -1.41 3.80
C MET A 193 -13.90 -0.31 4.10
N SER A 194 -13.94 0.82 3.39
CA SER A 194 -13.01 1.93 3.62
C SER A 194 -13.08 2.48 5.05
N LYS A 195 -14.25 2.40 5.71
CA LYS A 195 -14.42 2.80 7.12
C LYS A 195 -13.83 1.78 8.09
N GLU A 196 -13.84 0.49 7.74
CA GLU A 196 -13.28 -0.59 8.57
C GLU A 196 -11.76 -0.77 8.39
N PHE A 197 -11.27 -0.57 7.17
CA PHE A 197 -9.88 -0.86 6.78
C PHE A 197 -8.86 -0.03 7.56
N GLY A 198 -9.14 1.26 7.76
CA GLY A 198 -8.24 2.18 8.48
C GLY A 198 -7.96 1.73 9.93
N PRO A 199 -9.00 1.54 10.76
CA PRO A 199 -8.86 1.01 12.12
C PRO A 199 -8.24 -0.38 12.22
N GLN A 200 -8.35 -1.22 11.19
CA GLN A 200 -7.71 -2.54 11.17
C GLN A 200 -6.22 -2.45 10.84
N LEU A 201 -5.82 -1.54 9.92
CA LEU A 201 -4.42 -1.31 9.59
C LEU A 201 -3.60 -0.75 10.75
N SER A 202 -4.22 0.03 11.65
CA SER A 202 -3.55 0.53 12.86
C SER A 202 -3.35 -0.54 13.93
N LYS A 203 -4.01 -1.70 13.80
CA LYS A 203 -3.87 -2.87 14.69
C LYS A 203 -3.04 -3.99 14.04
N ALA A 204 -2.32 -3.68 12.96
CA ALA A 204 -1.43 -4.63 12.30
C ALA A 204 -0.35 -5.14 13.26
N VAL A 205 -0.01 -6.42 13.14
CA VAL A 205 1.15 -6.99 13.85
C VAL A 205 2.42 -6.51 13.16
N VAL A 206 3.18 -5.66 13.85
CA VAL A 206 4.45 -5.08 13.40
C VAL A 206 5.51 -5.25 14.48
N ASP A 207 6.77 -4.98 14.12
CA ASP A 207 7.88 -4.90 15.08
C ASP A 207 7.49 -3.97 16.24
N ASP A 208 7.47 -4.50 17.46
CA ASP A 208 7.08 -3.76 18.66
C ASP A 208 8.22 -2.91 19.24
N THR A 209 9.42 -2.98 18.64
CA THR A 209 10.53 -2.08 18.98
C THR A 209 10.28 -0.65 18.46
N ASP A 210 10.73 0.36 19.22
CA ASP A 210 10.51 1.80 18.97
C ASP A 210 10.43 2.20 17.48
N LEU A 211 9.25 2.70 17.07
CA LEU A 211 8.91 3.12 15.70
C LEU A 211 9.10 2.00 14.65
N ALA A 212 8.59 0.80 14.93
CA ALA A 212 8.56 -0.33 14.00
C ALA A 212 9.96 -0.73 13.47
N GLY A 213 10.91 -0.96 14.38
CA GLY A 213 12.25 -1.43 14.04
C GLY A 213 13.28 -0.34 13.75
N LEU A 214 12.93 0.94 13.87
CA LEU A 214 13.85 2.05 13.57
C LEU A 214 15.07 2.06 14.50
N SER A 215 14.90 1.74 15.78
CA SER A 215 16.01 1.63 16.74
C SER A 215 17.03 0.57 16.30
N ASP A 216 16.53 -0.58 15.83
CA ASP A 216 17.38 -1.66 15.34
C ASP A 216 18.08 -1.30 14.03
N LEU A 217 17.41 -0.58 13.13
CA LEU A 217 18.05 -0.06 11.93
C LEU A 217 19.20 0.90 12.29
N LYS A 218 18.99 1.82 13.24
CA LYS A 218 20.06 2.74 13.70
C LYS A 218 21.26 1.97 14.24
N LYS A 219 21.03 0.94 15.08
CA LYS A 219 22.11 0.06 15.58
C LYS A 219 22.81 -0.70 14.46
N ALA A 220 22.07 -1.19 13.47
CA ALA A 220 22.66 -1.89 12.32
C ALA A 220 23.53 -0.96 11.46
N LEU A 221 23.15 0.31 11.28
CA LEU A 221 23.97 1.29 10.58
C LEU A 221 25.28 1.55 11.32
N GLU A 222 25.22 1.71 12.64
CA GLU A 222 26.40 1.90 13.47
C GLU A 222 27.31 0.68 13.44
N ASN A 223 26.77 -0.52 13.64
CA ASN A 223 27.54 -1.75 13.70
C ASN A 223 28.13 -2.16 12.35
N CYS A 224 27.39 -1.98 11.26
CA CYS A 224 27.80 -2.49 9.95
C CYS A 224 28.49 -1.44 9.07
N PHE A 225 28.17 -0.16 9.22
CA PHE A 225 28.77 0.93 8.42
C PHE A 225 29.61 1.91 9.26
N ASN A 226 29.68 1.76 10.60
CA ASN A 226 30.27 2.75 11.49
C ASN A 226 29.58 4.14 11.34
N ILE A 227 28.28 4.16 11.02
CA ILE A 227 27.50 5.38 10.81
C ILE A 227 26.45 5.52 11.91
N LYS A 228 26.62 6.53 12.76
CA LYS A 228 25.57 6.93 13.72
C LYS A 228 24.52 7.77 13.00
N TYR A 229 23.27 7.33 13.03
CA TYR A 229 22.15 8.04 12.38
C TYR A 229 22.04 9.52 12.79
N GLY A 230 22.22 9.82 14.09
CA GLY A 230 22.18 11.19 14.60
C GLY A 230 23.24 12.11 13.97
N ASN A 231 24.43 11.59 13.67
CA ASN A 231 25.51 12.35 13.04
C ASN A 231 25.13 12.78 11.61
N VAL A 232 24.44 11.91 10.87
CA VAL A 232 23.94 12.24 9.53
C VAL A 232 22.84 13.31 9.62
N GLY A 233 21.96 13.22 10.61
CA GLY A 233 20.96 14.26 10.89
C GLY A 233 21.58 15.62 11.20
N HIS A 234 22.63 15.66 12.02
CA HIS A 234 23.40 16.88 12.29
C HIS A 234 24.05 17.44 11.02
N LEU A 235 24.65 16.58 10.19
CA LEU A 235 25.25 16.98 8.91
C LEU A 235 24.22 17.63 7.98
N ILE A 236 23.04 17.04 7.84
CA ILE A 236 21.93 17.60 7.03
C ILE A 236 21.52 18.98 7.58
N ALA A 237 21.32 19.08 8.90
CA ALA A 237 20.93 20.34 9.53
C ALA A 237 22.01 21.43 9.36
N SER A 238 23.29 21.09 9.47
CA SER A 238 24.40 22.02 9.23
C SER A 238 24.44 22.50 7.78
N ILE A 239 24.24 21.62 6.80
CA ILE A 239 24.18 22.00 5.39
C ILE A 239 23.02 22.97 5.15
N HIS A 240 21.84 22.72 5.72
CA HIS A 240 20.69 23.60 5.60
C HIS A 240 20.93 24.97 6.26
N GLU A 241 21.50 25.01 7.46
CA GLU A 241 21.80 26.28 8.16
C GLU A 241 22.86 27.10 7.41
N MET A 242 23.92 26.45 6.91
CA MET A 242 24.95 27.13 6.08
C MET A 242 24.37 27.74 4.80
N ASN A 243 23.27 27.18 4.27
CA ASN A 243 22.60 27.66 3.06
C ASN A 243 21.35 28.50 3.35
N LYS A 244 21.07 28.87 4.60
CA LYS A 244 19.87 29.61 5.01
C LYS A 244 19.65 30.91 4.24
N SER A 245 20.72 31.68 4.00
CA SER A 245 20.67 32.92 3.23
C SER A 245 20.37 32.71 1.73
N LYS A 246 20.55 31.49 1.22
CA LYS A 246 20.32 31.10 -0.18
C LYS A 246 19.02 30.32 -0.39
N GLY A 247 18.25 30.07 0.67
CA GLY A 247 16.99 29.31 0.63
C GLY A 247 16.93 28.14 1.62
N GLY A 248 18.02 27.80 2.30
CA GLY A 248 18.03 26.78 3.35
C GLY A 248 17.80 25.35 2.85
N ASP A 249 16.70 24.75 3.28
CA ASP A 249 16.34 23.33 3.11
C ASP A 249 15.93 22.94 1.68
N VAL A 250 15.74 23.91 0.79
CA VAL A 250 15.46 23.68 -0.64
C VAL A 250 16.67 23.91 -1.54
N VAL A 251 17.85 24.24 -0.98
CA VAL A 251 19.07 24.49 -1.75
C VAL A 251 19.79 23.18 -2.06
N GLY A 252 20.08 22.95 -3.34
CA GLY A 252 20.91 21.82 -3.76
C GLY A 252 22.39 22.04 -3.47
N VAL A 253 23.10 20.98 -3.11
CA VAL A 253 24.56 20.96 -2.92
C VAL A 253 25.19 19.94 -3.86
N GLY A 254 26.48 20.08 -4.19
CA GLY A 254 27.19 19.04 -4.94
C GLY A 254 27.10 17.71 -4.19
N TRP A 255 26.81 16.61 -4.90
CA TRP A 255 26.53 15.31 -4.28
C TRP A 255 27.67 14.84 -3.35
N GLU A 256 28.91 15.11 -3.74
CA GLU A 256 30.13 14.78 -2.99
C GLU A 256 30.19 15.44 -1.61
N THR A 257 29.45 16.53 -1.39
CA THR A 257 29.33 17.21 -0.09
C THR A 257 28.89 16.23 1.00
N LEU A 258 27.99 15.29 0.69
CA LEU A 258 27.45 14.33 1.65
C LEU A 258 28.51 13.34 2.16
N PRO A 259 29.16 12.51 1.31
CA PRO A 259 30.18 11.57 1.77
C PRO A 259 31.45 12.26 2.30
N ILE A 260 31.85 13.41 1.74
CA ILE A 260 33.04 14.15 2.21
C ILE A 260 32.82 14.65 3.64
N ASN A 261 31.69 15.32 3.90
CA ASN A 261 31.42 15.87 5.23
C ASN A 261 31.25 14.75 6.28
N LEU A 262 30.64 13.61 5.92
CA LEU A 262 30.51 12.48 6.83
C LEU A 262 31.89 11.88 7.19
N THR A 263 32.80 11.84 6.22
CA THR A 263 34.18 11.39 6.42
C THR A 263 34.96 12.35 7.32
N GLN A 264 34.93 13.65 7.02
CA GLN A 264 35.75 14.65 7.72
C GLN A 264 35.25 14.93 9.13
N ALA A 265 33.92 15.03 9.33
CA ALA A 265 33.36 15.38 10.62
C ALA A 265 33.24 14.19 11.59
N TYR A 266 33.11 12.97 11.05
CA TYR A 266 32.78 11.80 11.86
C TYR A 266 33.67 10.57 11.62
N GLY A 267 34.70 10.67 10.79
CA GLY A 267 35.70 9.61 10.59
C GLY A 267 35.19 8.35 9.88
N VAL A 268 34.05 8.43 9.18
CA VAL A 268 33.52 7.32 8.38
C VAL A 268 34.39 7.17 7.13
N GLU A 269 34.79 5.94 6.78
CA GLU A 269 35.57 5.72 5.57
C GLU A 269 34.81 6.21 4.32
N LYS A 270 35.49 6.94 3.43
CA LYS A 270 34.85 7.56 2.24
C LYS A 270 34.05 6.57 1.40
N GLN A 271 34.59 5.37 1.14
CA GLN A 271 33.90 4.35 0.34
C GLN A 271 32.60 3.87 1.02
N VAL A 272 32.63 3.75 2.35
CA VAL A 272 31.47 3.36 3.17
C VAL A 272 30.42 4.47 3.18
N ALA A 273 30.84 5.73 3.32
CA ALA A 273 29.96 6.89 3.23
C ALA A 273 29.30 7.00 1.84
N GLU A 274 30.06 6.79 0.77
CA GLU A 274 29.52 6.77 -0.60
C GLU A 274 28.53 5.61 -0.80
N GLN A 275 28.86 4.40 -0.33
CA GLN A 275 27.96 3.25 -0.38
C GLN A 275 26.63 3.54 0.33
N PHE A 276 26.70 4.17 1.49
CA PHE A 276 25.54 4.56 2.29
C PHE A 276 24.67 5.58 1.54
N PHE A 277 25.22 6.73 1.13
CA PHE A 277 24.43 7.77 0.47
C PHE A 277 23.92 7.36 -0.92
N ARG A 278 24.67 6.57 -1.70
CA ARG A 278 24.16 6.00 -2.97
C ARG A 278 22.90 5.16 -2.77
N GLY A 279 22.79 4.45 -1.64
CA GLY A 279 21.59 3.68 -1.32
C GLY A 279 20.33 4.55 -1.20
N LEU A 280 20.52 5.79 -0.76
CA LEU A 280 19.48 6.79 -0.48
C LEU A 280 19.28 7.80 -1.63
N THR A 281 20.01 7.65 -2.72
CA THR A 281 19.97 8.58 -3.86
C THR A 281 19.01 8.08 -4.94
N LEU A 282 18.17 8.99 -5.45
CA LEU A 282 17.32 8.84 -6.61
C LEU A 282 17.80 9.80 -7.72
N ASP A 283 17.96 9.28 -8.94
CA ASP A 283 18.43 10.03 -10.10
C ASP A 283 17.73 9.55 -11.39
N ARG A 284 18.08 10.17 -12.52
CA ARG A 284 17.55 9.81 -13.85
C ARG A 284 17.79 8.36 -14.27
N ASN A 285 18.82 7.71 -13.74
CA ASN A 285 19.23 6.37 -14.14
C ASN A 285 18.52 5.28 -13.34
N ASN A 286 18.07 5.59 -12.13
CA ASN A 286 17.46 4.60 -11.24
C ASN A 286 15.97 4.83 -10.96
N LYS A 287 15.42 6.03 -11.24
CA LYS A 287 13.98 6.27 -11.05
C LYS A 287 13.13 5.42 -11.98
N MET A 288 11.89 5.19 -11.58
CA MET A 288 10.92 4.45 -12.40
C MET A 288 10.12 5.40 -13.32
N PRO A 289 9.58 4.90 -14.45
CA PRO A 289 8.60 5.61 -15.25
C PRO A 289 7.33 5.95 -14.46
N LEU A 290 6.62 7.02 -14.84
CA LEU A 290 5.44 7.53 -14.11
C LEU A 290 4.34 6.46 -13.90
N LEU A 291 4.07 5.63 -14.91
CA LEU A 291 3.13 4.51 -14.80
C LEU A 291 3.53 3.54 -13.67
N ASP A 292 4.82 3.20 -13.61
CA ASP A 292 5.35 2.32 -12.57
C ASP A 292 5.32 3.00 -11.19
N LEU A 293 5.47 4.32 -11.10
CA LEU A 293 5.28 5.06 -9.85
C LEU A 293 3.84 4.94 -9.33
N ALA A 294 2.84 4.98 -10.21
CA ALA A 294 1.44 4.82 -9.84
C ALA A 294 1.11 3.38 -9.43
N CYS A 295 1.62 2.39 -10.17
CA CYS A 295 1.30 0.98 -9.95
C CYS A 295 2.14 0.30 -8.86
N LYS A 296 3.36 0.79 -8.58
CA LYS A 296 4.35 0.09 -7.72
C LYS A 296 4.94 1.01 -6.63
N PRO A 297 4.15 1.59 -5.72
CA PRO A 297 4.62 2.54 -4.71
C PRO A 297 5.61 1.98 -3.68
N TYR A 298 5.67 0.66 -3.50
CA TYR A 298 6.56 0.01 -2.52
C TYR A 298 7.90 -0.46 -3.10
N LYS A 299 8.23 -0.08 -4.34
CA LYS A 299 9.57 -0.33 -4.90
C LYS A 299 10.58 0.65 -4.30
N LEU A 300 11.80 0.18 -4.01
CA LEU A 300 12.84 0.99 -3.37
C LEU A 300 13.36 2.15 -4.23
N ASN A 301 13.13 2.12 -5.55
CA ASN A 301 13.49 3.20 -6.46
C ASN A 301 12.40 4.29 -6.49
N ARG A 302 12.10 4.84 -5.32
CA ARG A 302 11.08 5.87 -5.07
C ARG A 302 11.60 6.89 -4.09
N TYR A 303 11.15 8.14 -4.19
CA TYR A 303 11.59 9.20 -3.26
C TYR A 303 11.29 8.87 -1.79
N ILE A 304 10.21 8.12 -1.51
CA ILE A 304 9.87 7.67 -0.15
C ILE A 304 10.91 6.72 0.48
N TYR A 305 11.77 6.09 -0.32
CA TYR A 305 12.88 5.24 0.15
C TYR A 305 14.27 5.83 -0.18
N LYS A 306 14.31 6.91 -0.95
CA LYS A 306 15.51 7.57 -1.48
C LYS A 306 15.36 9.09 -1.37
N PRO A 307 15.63 9.67 -0.19
CA PRO A 307 15.30 11.05 0.15
C PRO A 307 16.26 12.08 -0.46
N ILE A 308 17.29 11.62 -1.17
CA ILE A 308 18.24 12.49 -1.88
C ILE A 308 17.92 12.41 -3.36
N ILE A 309 17.39 13.50 -3.93
CA ILE A 309 17.16 13.59 -5.37
C ILE A 309 18.32 14.30 -6.04
N ILE A 310 18.76 13.78 -7.18
CA ILE A 310 19.74 14.44 -8.05
C ILE A 310 19.01 15.14 -9.18
N TRP A 311 19.19 16.46 -9.26
CA TRP A 311 18.74 17.28 -10.40
C TRP A 311 19.93 17.86 -11.15
N ASN A 312 19.82 17.89 -12.47
CA ASN A 312 20.78 18.58 -13.33
C ASN A 312 20.39 20.07 -13.39
N ILE A 313 21.21 20.95 -12.83
CA ILE A 313 21.00 22.39 -12.77
C ILE A 313 22.20 23.06 -13.45
N ASP A 314 21.93 23.81 -14.52
CA ASP A 314 22.94 24.49 -15.34
C ASP A 314 24.08 23.54 -15.77
N GLY A 315 23.72 22.30 -16.12
CA GLY A 315 24.64 21.26 -16.60
C GLY A 315 25.35 20.45 -15.49
N ASN A 316 25.14 20.76 -14.21
CA ASN A 316 25.78 20.08 -13.08
C ASN A 316 24.77 19.35 -12.21
N ASP A 317 25.18 18.23 -11.61
CA ASP A 317 24.32 17.42 -10.76
C ASP A 317 24.35 17.92 -9.30
N TYR A 318 23.18 18.29 -8.78
CA TYR A 318 23.00 18.74 -7.40
C TYR A 318 22.10 17.78 -6.63
N ALA A 319 22.48 17.50 -5.39
CA ALA A 319 21.72 16.74 -4.42
C ALA A 319 20.77 17.66 -3.64
N LEU A 320 19.49 17.32 -3.63
CA LEU A 320 18.45 17.98 -2.83
C LEU A 320 17.84 16.98 -1.85
N PHE A 321 17.64 17.40 -0.61
CA PHE A 321 17.10 16.56 0.45
C PHE A 321 16.48 17.43 1.55
N GLY A 322 15.31 17.00 2.02
CA GLY A 322 14.58 17.62 3.12
C GLY A 322 14.67 16.81 4.41
N LYS A 323 14.55 17.48 5.55
CA LYS A 323 14.63 16.85 6.89
C LYS A 323 13.47 15.87 7.14
N ASN A 324 12.27 16.16 6.63
CA ASN A 324 11.06 15.39 6.88
C ASN A 324 11.03 14.17 5.95
N ALA A 325 11.40 14.33 4.67
CA ALA A 325 11.61 13.20 3.75
C ALA A 325 12.70 12.23 4.25
N TRP A 326 13.77 12.75 4.86
CA TRP A 326 14.81 11.92 5.48
C TRP A 326 14.23 11.03 6.60
N ALA A 327 13.51 11.64 7.55
CA ALA A 327 12.90 10.89 8.64
C ALA A 327 11.86 9.87 8.14
N GLU A 328 10.99 10.28 7.20
CA GLU A 328 10.01 9.38 6.58
C GLU A 328 10.70 8.18 5.92
N THR A 329 11.79 8.39 5.18
CA THR A 329 12.52 7.30 4.53
C THR A 329 12.96 6.23 5.51
N PHE A 330 13.57 6.62 6.63
CA PHE A 330 14.11 5.64 7.58
C PHE A 330 13.00 4.89 8.31
N ILE A 331 11.86 5.53 8.57
CA ILE A 331 10.67 4.84 9.07
C ILE A 331 10.19 3.83 8.02
N GLN A 332 10.09 4.22 6.76
CA GLN A 332 9.60 3.36 5.68
C GLN A 332 10.54 2.20 5.38
N LEU A 333 11.86 2.41 5.45
CA LEU A 333 12.84 1.34 5.35
C LEU A 333 12.70 0.34 6.50
N ALA A 334 12.57 0.84 7.73
CA ALA A 334 12.45 0.00 8.92
C ALA A 334 11.13 -0.80 8.96
N SER A 335 10.00 -0.20 8.57
CA SER A 335 8.68 -0.85 8.70
C SER A 335 8.22 -1.57 7.44
N ASN A 336 8.53 -1.06 6.25
CA ASN A 336 7.91 -1.49 4.99
C ASN A 336 8.90 -2.07 3.97
N ALA A 337 10.20 -2.13 4.29
CA ALA A 337 11.21 -2.73 3.41
C ALA A 337 12.02 -3.84 4.09
N ILE A 338 12.75 -3.53 5.17
CA ILE A 338 13.71 -4.44 5.79
C ILE A 338 13.05 -5.72 6.34
N PRO A 339 11.89 -5.68 7.02
CA PRO A 339 11.17 -6.88 7.44
C PRO A 339 10.74 -7.78 6.28
N TRP A 340 10.72 -7.25 5.05
CA TRP A 340 10.38 -7.96 3.82
C TRP A 340 11.62 -8.35 3.01
N GLY A 341 12.79 -8.44 3.64
CA GLY A 341 14.05 -8.78 2.99
C GLY A 341 14.58 -7.70 2.03
N LYS A 342 13.97 -6.50 2.01
CA LYS A 342 14.31 -5.43 1.05
C LYS A 342 15.15 -4.35 1.71
N ALA A 343 16.26 -4.01 1.07
CA ALA A 343 17.07 -2.84 1.39
C ALA A 343 17.76 -2.32 0.12
N PRO A 344 18.31 -1.09 0.12
CA PRO A 344 19.08 -0.59 -1.02
C PRO A 344 20.18 -1.58 -1.44
N GLU A 345 20.27 -1.86 -2.74
CA GLU A 345 21.23 -2.85 -3.26
C GLU A 345 22.68 -2.52 -2.89
N THR A 346 23.02 -1.23 -2.84
CA THR A 346 24.34 -0.79 -2.39
C THR A 346 24.60 -1.17 -0.95
N TRP A 347 23.60 -1.12 -0.07
CA TRP A 347 23.73 -1.52 1.34
C TRP A 347 23.87 -3.04 1.48
N LEU A 348 23.16 -3.81 0.65
CA LEU A 348 23.24 -5.29 0.65
C LEU A 348 24.61 -5.84 0.22
N LYS A 349 25.48 -5.02 -0.39
CA LYS A 349 26.90 -5.36 -0.62
C LYS A 349 27.69 -5.49 0.70
N ASN A 350 27.25 -4.82 1.76
CA ASN A 350 27.81 -5.00 3.09
C ASN A 350 27.27 -6.29 3.72
N LYS A 351 28.14 -7.29 3.91
CA LYS A 351 27.77 -8.62 4.44
C LYS A 351 27.18 -8.54 5.85
N CYS A 352 27.65 -7.63 6.70
CA CYS A 352 27.07 -7.41 8.03
C CYS A 352 25.62 -6.94 7.91
N PHE A 353 25.38 -5.92 7.08
CA PHE A 353 24.04 -5.36 6.92
C PHE A 353 23.07 -6.33 6.25
N LYS A 354 23.53 -7.10 5.25
CA LYS A 354 22.74 -8.16 4.63
C LYS A 354 22.28 -9.22 5.64
N LYS A 355 23.14 -9.63 6.57
CA LYS A 355 22.77 -10.55 7.65
C LYS A 355 21.72 -9.96 8.58
N TYR A 356 21.81 -8.67 8.90
CA TYR A 356 20.78 -7.96 9.66
C TYR A 356 19.42 -7.97 8.96
N VAL A 357 19.39 -7.71 7.66
CA VAL A 357 18.15 -7.73 6.85
C VAL A 357 17.51 -9.12 6.86
N HIS A 358 18.28 -10.18 6.59
CA HIS A 358 17.74 -11.55 6.60
C HIS A 358 17.23 -11.96 7.99
N ARG A 359 17.93 -11.57 9.07
CA ARG A 359 17.44 -11.83 10.43
C ARG A 359 16.09 -11.15 10.67
N LYS A 360 15.92 -9.91 10.21
CA LYS A 360 14.65 -9.19 10.35
C LYS A 360 13.52 -9.81 9.52
N GLU A 361 13.83 -10.35 8.34
CA GLU A 361 12.90 -11.15 7.54
C GLU A 361 12.47 -12.41 8.31
N ASP A 362 13.41 -13.17 8.86
CA ASP A 362 13.14 -14.38 9.65
C ASP A 362 12.35 -14.09 10.95
N ASP A 363 12.60 -12.95 11.60
CA ASP A 363 11.88 -12.52 12.80
C ASP A 363 10.44 -12.13 12.45
N HIS A 364 10.27 -11.37 11.35
CA HIS A 364 8.97 -10.90 10.88
C HIS A 364 8.02 -12.05 10.51
N ASP A 365 8.55 -13.13 9.93
CA ASP A 365 7.78 -14.34 9.61
C ASP A 365 7.23 -15.07 10.85
N LYS A 366 7.71 -14.76 12.06
CA LYS A 366 7.22 -15.40 13.30
C LYS A 366 6.19 -14.59 14.06
N TRP A 367 6.13 -13.28 13.86
CA TRP A 367 5.31 -12.40 14.70
C TRP A 367 3.82 -12.72 14.65
N LEU A 368 3.30 -13.04 13.47
CA LEU A 368 1.89 -13.40 13.30
C LEU A 368 1.57 -14.72 13.99
N ASP A 369 2.38 -15.74 13.75
CA ASP A 369 2.22 -17.04 14.37
C ASP A 369 2.27 -16.96 15.91
N ASP A 370 3.23 -16.21 16.46
CA ASP A 370 3.36 -16.02 17.90
C ASP A 370 2.10 -15.35 18.49
N ALA A 371 1.52 -14.40 17.76
CA ALA A 371 0.27 -13.75 18.16
C ALA A 371 -0.94 -14.70 18.10
N VAL A 372 -1.01 -15.57 17.08
CA VAL A 372 -2.06 -16.61 16.97
C VAL A 372 -1.94 -17.59 18.13
N GLU A 373 -0.74 -18.12 18.36
CA GLU A 373 -0.44 -19.07 19.43
C GLU A 373 -0.82 -18.54 20.81
N LYS A 374 -0.50 -17.27 21.07
CA LYS A 374 -0.91 -16.56 22.28
C LYS A 374 -2.44 -16.55 22.44
N LYS A 375 -3.19 -16.16 21.41
CA LYS A 375 -4.66 -16.10 21.47
C LYS A 375 -5.30 -17.46 21.70
N MET A 376 -4.77 -18.52 21.09
CA MET A 376 -5.26 -19.87 21.30
C MET A 376 -5.00 -20.34 22.75
N SER A 377 -3.82 -20.03 23.28
CA SER A 377 -3.42 -20.42 24.63
C SER A 377 -4.20 -19.68 25.71
N GLU A 378 -4.49 -18.39 25.52
CA GLU A 378 -5.27 -17.57 26.45
C GLU A 378 -6.76 -17.97 26.52
N ASN A 379 -7.26 -18.70 25.51
CA ASN A 379 -8.65 -19.12 25.40
C ASN A 379 -8.86 -20.63 25.54
N ASP A 380 -7.84 -21.37 26.04
CA ASP A 380 -7.87 -22.83 26.22
C ASP A 380 -8.31 -23.61 24.95
N ILE A 381 -7.96 -23.10 23.77
CA ILE A 381 -8.24 -23.75 22.49
C ILE A 381 -7.15 -24.79 22.21
N TYR A 382 -7.53 -25.98 21.76
CA TYR A 382 -6.57 -26.99 21.32
C TYR A 382 -6.01 -26.63 19.96
N TYR A 383 -4.68 -26.62 19.82
CA TYR A 383 -4.01 -26.33 18.56
C TYR A 383 -2.70 -27.10 18.41
N ASP A 384 -2.19 -27.18 17.18
CA ASP A 384 -0.78 -27.48 16.90
C ASP A 384 -0.20 -26.49 15.89
N ARG A 385 1.05 -26.09 16.09
CA ARG A 385 1.74 -25.05 15.32
C ARG A 385 2.89 -25.67 14.54
N ASN A 386 3.13 -25.21 13.32
CA ASN A 386 4.24 -25.64 12.47
C ASN A 386 4.28 -27.18 12.31
N VAL A 387 3.15 -27.75 11.94
CA VAL A 387 2.89 -29.19 12.02
C VAL A 387 3.64 -29.94 10.92
N LYS A 388 4.65 -30.72 11.32
CA LYS A 388 5.44 -31.58 10.42
C LYS A 388 5.06 -33.06 10.51
N VAL A 389 4.47 -33.48 11.62
CA VAL A 389 4.18 -34.89 11.92
C VAL A 389 2.91 -35.00 12.77
N ILE A 390 2.00 -35.89 12.36
CA ILE A 390 0.83 -36.29 13.15
C ILE A 390 1.19 -37.55 13.95
N SER A 391 1.16 -37.46 15.27
CA SER A 391 1.42 -38.59 16.17
C SER A 391 0.12 -39.31 16.49
N HIS A 392 0.11 -40.65 16.44
CA HIS A 392 -1.08 -41.47 16.70
C HIS A 392 -0.66 -42.77 17.40
N ASN A 393 -1.62 -43.55 17.92
CA ASN A 393 -1.31 -44.71 18.76
C ASN A 393 -0.48 -45.79 18.02
N SER A 394 -0.64 -45.90 16.71
CA SER A 394 0.11 -46.82 15.85
C SER A 394 1.44 -46.26 15.30
N GLY A 395 1.81 -45.01 15.62
CA GLY A 395 3.06 -44.42 15.15
C GLY A 395 2.99 -42.92 14.83
N LYS A 396 3.66 -42.53 13.74
CA LYS A 396 3.77 -41.14 13.29
C LYS A 396 3.56 -41.08 11.78
N THR A 397 2.73 -40.14 11.34
CA THR A 397 2.51 -39.83 9.92
C THR A 397 3.18 -38.51 9.57
N SER A 398 4.07 -38.51 8.58
CA SER A 398 4.70 -37.28 8.09
C SER A 398 3.70 -36.42 7.31
N ILE A 399 3.73 -35.11 7.52
CA ILE A 399 2.98 -34.11 6.75
C ILE A 399 3.77 -33.63 5.53
N ASP A 400 5.04 -34.06 5.38
CA ASP A 400 5.83 -33.87 4.15
C ASP A 400 5.31 -34.77 3.01
N VAL A 401 4.06 -34.51 2.64
CA VAL A 401 3.32 -35.15 1.56
C VAL A 401 3.43 -34.23 0.37
N LYS A 402 3.74 -34.81 -0.80
CA LYS A 402 3.86 -34.07 -2.04
C LYS A 402 2.65 -33.16 -2.25
N ASP A 403 2.94 -31.88 -2.52
CA ASP A 403 1.98 -30.81 -2.81
C ASP A 403 1.08 -30.36 -1.63
N LEU A 404 1.18 -30.96 -0.44
CA LEU A 404 0.41 -30.55 0.75
C LEU A 404 0.93 -29.22 1.31
N GLY A 405 2.24 -29.04 1.33
CA GLY A 405 2.90 -27.84 1.87
C GLY A 405 3.00 -27.84 3.40
N GLU A 406 3.67 -26.83 3.94
CA GLU A 406 3.78 -26.61 5.40
C GLU A 406 2.44 -26.22 6.00
N ILE A 407 2.20 -26.55 7.27
CA ILE A 407 0.94 -26.21 7.97
C ILE A 407 1.29 -25.35 9.17
N ASP A 408 0.81 -24.11 9.13
CA ASP A 408 1.14 -23.14 10.16
C ASP A 408 0.35 -23.47 11.44
N PHE A 409 -0.96 -23.74 11.33
CA PHE A 409 -1.77 -24.21 12.47
C PHE A 409 -2.84 -25.26 12.12
N ILE A 410 -3.05 -26.16 13.07
CA ILE A 410 -4.28 -26.95 13.24
C ILE A 410 -4.97 -26.42 14.50
N ILE A 411 -6.24 -26.01 14.43
CA ILE A 411 -6.98 -25.44 15.57
C ILE A 411 -8.30 -26.17 15.73
N ALA A 412 -8.56 -26.77 16.88
CA ALA A 412 -9.80 -27.47 17.18
C ALA A 412 -10.70 -26.62 18.09
N SER A 413 -11.76 -26.05 17.52
CA SER A 413 -12.75 -25.24 18.23
C SER A 413 -13.95 -26.08 18.63
N LYS A 414 -14.16 -26.21 19.94
CA LYS A 414 -15.34 -26.88 20.49
C LYS A 414 -16.62 -26.08 20.27
N GLU A 415 -16.56 -24.75 20.40
CA GLU A 415 -17.75 -23.90 20.24
C GLU A 415 -18.33 -23.96 18.83
N THR A 416 -17.47 -24.05 17.81
CA THR A 416 -17.92 -24.11 16.42
C THR A 416 -18.02 -25.52 15.85
N GLN A 417 -17.57 -26.55 16.59
CA GLN A 417 -17.43 -27.93 16.12
C GLN A 417 -16.63 -28.00 14.80
N LYS A 418 -15.52 -27.25 14.74
CA LYS A 418 -14.66 -27.14 13.56
C LYS A 418 -13.20 -27.41 13.88
N LEU A 419 -12.54 -28.11 12.96
CA LEU A 419 -11.10 -28.22 12.86
C LEU A 419 -10.63 -27.23 11.80
N TYR A 420 -10.09 -26.09 12.22
CA TYR A 420 -9.51 -25.12 11.32
C TYR A 420 -8.09 -25.55 10.92
N ILE A 421 -7.84 -25.61 9.61
CA ILE A 421 -6.50 -25.74 9.04
C ILE A 421 -6.13 -24.34 8.57
N ALA A 422 -5.22 -23.70 9.30
CA ALA A 422 -4.90 -22.30 9.09
C ALA A 422 -3.51 -22.13 8.50
N ASP A 423 -3.46 -21.28 7.48
CA ASP A 423 -2.23 -20.76 6.91
C ASP A 423 -2.06 -19.30 7.30
N CYS A 424 -0.95 -18.97 7.95
CA CYS A 424 -0.56 -17.60 8.22
C CYS A 424 0.07 -17.00 6.95
N LYS A 425 -0.33 -15.77 6.62
CA LYS A 425 0.21 -15.02 5.49
C LYS A 425 0.59 -13.63 5.96
N HIS A 426 1.89 -13.38 5.94
CA HIS A 426 2.44 -12.08 6.22
C HIS A 426 2.29 -11.24 4.96
N LEU A 427 1.39 -10.26 5.02
CA LEU A 427 1.14 -9.30 3.96
C LEU A 427 1.71 -7.94 4.34
N LEU A 428 2.29 -7.26 3.35
CA LEU A 428 2.69 -5.86 3.49
C LEU A 428 1.42 -5.02 3.63
N GLY A 429 1.38 -4.08 4.56
CA GLY A 429 0.26 -3.15 4.69
C GLY A 429 0.07 -2.33 3.41
N ARG A 430 -0.98 -2.64 2.64
CA ARG A 430 -1.27 -2.00 1.35
C ARG A 430 -2.50 -1.11 1.47
N TYR A 431 -2.33 0.16 1.16
CA TYR A 431 -3.43 1.14 1.23
C TYR A 431 -4.16 1.30 -0.11
N ASP A 432 -3.47 1.06 -1.22
CA ASP A 432 -4.03 1.24 -2.56
C ASP A 432 -4.54 -0.06 -3.16
N ILE A 433 -5.70 0.02 -3.81
CA ILE A 433 -6.31 -1.12 -4.50
C ILE A 433 -5.38 -1.71 -5.59
N ALA A 434 -4.57 -0.86 -6.24
CA ALA A 434 -3.59 -1.30 -7.22
C ALA A 434 -2.52 -2.23 -6.65
N ASN A 435 -2.15 -2.03 -5.38
CA ASN A 435 -1.21 -2.91 -4.72
C ASN A 435 -1.91 -4.15 -4.16
N GLN A 436 -3.15 -4.02 -3.70
CA GLN A 436 -3.97 -5.12 -3.23
C GLN A 436 -4.14 -6.21 -4.30
N ARG A 437 -4.07 -5.85 -5.59
CA ARG A 437 -3.99 -6.81 -6.71
C ARG A 437 -2.85 -7.82 -6.58
N ASN A 438 -1.71 -7.44 -6.02
CA ASN A 438 -0.60 -8.39 -5.83
C ASN A 438 -0.96 -9.47 -4.82
N ASP A 439 -1.65 -9.11 -3.75
CA ASP A 439 -2.08 -10.07 -2.74
C ASP A 439 -3.17 -10.96 -3.35
N TYR A 440 -4.17 -10.37 -4.02
CA TYR A 440 -5.18 -11.11 -4.79
C TYR A 440 -4.54 -12.19 -5.69
N ASN A 441 -3.56 -11.80 -6.52
CA ASN A 441 -2.89 -12.73 -7.44
C ASN A 441 -2.13 -13.86 -6.70
N ALA A 442 -1.57 -13.59 -5.52
CA ALA A 442 -0.91 -14.61 -4.69
C ALA A 442 -1.92 -15.65 -4.19
N PHE A 443 -3.14 -15.23 -3.87
CA PHE A 443 -4.22 -16.14 -3.49
C PHE A 443 -4.82 -16.90 -4.68
N THR A 444 -5.00 -16.26 -5.84
CA THR A 444 -5.86 -16.77 -6.93
C THR A 444 -5.14 -17.31 -8.16
N GLY A 445 -4.04 -16.70 -8.63
CA GLY A 445 -3.57 -16.88 -10.02
C GLY A 445 -2.06 -17.12 -10.23
N GLY A 446 -1.26 -17.24 -9.17
CA GLY A 446 0.18 -17.50 -9.25
C GLY A 446 0.59 -18.95 -9.60
N LYS A 447 1.90 -19.24 -9.62
CA LYS A 447 2.43 -20.61 -9.87
C LYS A 447 1.97 -21.64 -8.82
N LYS A 448 1.80 -21.19 -7.57
CA LYS A 448 1.26 -21.97 -6.44
C LYS A 448 0.27 -21.10 -5.68
N PRO A 449 -0.96 -20.91 -6.18
CA PRO A 449 -1.95 -20.08 -5.52
C PRO A 449 -2.22 -20.60 -4.11
N TYR A 450 -2.36 -19.69 -3.15
CA TYR A 450 -2.62 -20.08 -1.76
C TYR A 450 -3.93 -20.87 -1.63
N ASN A 451 -4.99 -20.47 -2.35
CA ASN A 451 -6.28 -21.17 -2.31
C ASN A 451 -6.17 -22.64 -2.72
N GLU A 452 -5.43 -22.95 -3.80
CA GLU A 452 -5.27 -24.33 -4.25
C GLU A 452 -4.43 -25.16 -3.27
N THR A 453 -3.49 -24.54 -2.59
CA THR A 453 -2.68 -25.21 -1.55
C THR A 453 -3.52 -25.53 -0.33
N LEU A 454 -4.30 -24.56 0.15
CA LEU A 454 -5.21 -24.76 1.27
C LEU A 454 -6.30 -25.79 0.98
N LYS A 455 -6.82 -25.82 -0.26
CA LYS A 455 -7.76 -26.85 -0.72
C LYS A 455 -7.21 -28.27 -0.56
N ARG A 456 -5.95 -28.49 -0.93
CA ARG A 456 -5.29 -29.80 -0.76
C ARG A 456 -5.10 -30.16 0.71
N LYS A 457 -4.77 -29.17 1.55
CA LYS A 457 -4.69 -29.35 3.01
C LYS A 457 -6.03 -29.78 3.59
N VAL A 458 -7.09 -29.01 3.35
CA VAL A 458 -8.44 -29.31 3.84
C VAL A 458 -8.89 -30.72 3.43
N LYS A 459 -8.64 -31.11 2.17
CA LYS A 459 -8.96 -32.47 1.72
C LYS A 459 -8.20 -33.53 2.54
N TRP A 460 -6.89 -33.38 2.69
CA TRP A 460 -6.07 -34.34 3.44
C TRP A 460 -6.53 -34.47 4.89
N PHE A 461 -6.85 -33.36 5.56
CA PHE A 461 -7.33 -33.37 6.95
C PHE A 461 -8.72 -33.97 7.10
N ASN A 462 -9.62 -33.76 6.15
CA ASN A 462 -10.90 -34.47 6.13
C ASN A 462 -10.69 -35.99 6.03
N ASP A 463 -9.81 -36.42 5.12
CA ASP A 463 -9.53 -37.85 4.90
C ASP A 463 -8.80 -38.50 6.10
N ASN A 464 -8.16 -37.71 6.98
CA ASN A 464 -7.31 -38.16 8.09
C ASN A 464 -7.76 -37.65 9.47
N LEU A 465 -9.02 -37.23 9.63
CA LEU A 465 -9.53 -36.62 10.87
C LEU A 465 -9.30 -37.49 12.11
N SER A 466 -9.41 -38.81 11.96
CA SER A 466 -9.19 -39.78 13.05
C SER A 466 -7.76 -39.78 13.57
N LEU A 467 -6.76 -39.56 12.70
CA LEU A 467 -5.35 -39.44 13.09
C LEU A 467 -5.12 -38.14 13.85
N VAL A 468 -5.75 -37.05 13.41
CA VAL A 468 -5.64 -35.74 14.08
C VAL A 468 -6.28 -35.76 15.46
N ASN A 469 -7.40 -36.46 15.62
CA ASN A 469 -8.02 -36.65 16.93
C ASN A 469 -7.05 -37.32 17.93
N GLN A 470 -6.41 -38.42 17.51
CA GLN A 470 -5.40 -39.10 18.33
C GLN A 470 -4.20 -38.19 18.62
N HIS A 471 -3.78 -37.41 17.64
CA HIS A 471 -2.68 -36.47 17.81
C HIS A 471 -2.95 -35.42 18.88
N LEU A 472 -4.14 -34.81 18.88
CA LEU A 472 -4.51 -33.84 19.92
C LEU A 472 -4.62 -34.50 21.30
N GLN A 473 -5.21 -35.70 21.38
CA GLN A 473 -5.26 -36.48 22.63
C GLN A 473 -3.86 -36.74 23.20
N ILE A 474 -2.90 -37.13 22.35
CA ILE A 474 -1.50 -37.38 22.74
C ILE A 474 -0.80 -36.07 23.14
N LYS A 475 -0.90 -35.02 22.31
CA LYS A 475 -0.24 -33.73 22.54
C LYS A 475 -0.65 -33.12 23.89
N TYR A 476 -1.96 -33.11 24.16
CA TYR A 476 -2.52 -32.52 25.38
C TYR A 476 -2.65 -33.52 26.54
N LYS A 477 -2.22 -34.77 26.35
CA LYS A 477 -2.36 -35.86 27.33
C LYS A 477 -3.78 -36.00 27.87
N ASN A 478 -4.77 -35.80 26.99
CA ASN A 478 -6.17 -35.79 27.36
C ASN A 478 -6.97 -36.72 26.43
N PRO A 479 -7.28 -37.96 26.85
CA PRO A 479 -8.02 -38.92 26.04
C PRO A 479 -9.49 -38.54 25.84
N LYS A 480 -10.00 -37.52 26.53
CA LYS A 480 -11.38 -37.04 26.39
C LYS A 480 -11.55 -36.05 25.24
N ILE A 481 -10.47 -35.61 24.59
CA ILE A 481 -10.58 -34.80 23.37
C ILE A 481 -11.22 -35.67 22.30
N ASP A 482 -12.31 -35.17 21.71
CA ASP A 482 -13.02 -35.82 20.62
C ASP A 482 -13.43 -34.78 19.58
N ILE A 483 -12.80 -34.89 18.40
CA ILE A 483 -13.09 -34.07 17.23
C ILE A 483 -13.75 -34.88 16.10
N SER A 484 -14.21 -36.10 16.36
CA SER A 484 -14.74 -36.99 15.32
C SER A 484 -15.96 -36.43 14.59
N GLY A 485 -16.76 -35.58 15.26
CA GLY A 485 -17.91 -34.88 14.69
C GLY A 485 -17.58 -33.51 14.07
N TYR A 486 -16.31 -33.09 14.06
CA TYR A 486 -15.96 -31.74 13.60
C TYR A 486 -15.92 -31.69 12.08
N SER A 487 -16.38 -30.58 11.52
CA SER A 487 -16.12 -30.25 10.11
C SER A 487 -14.73 -29.64 9.96
N VAL A 488 -14.02 -29.95 8.86
CA VAL A 488 -12.71 -29.36 8.59
C VAL A 488 -12.88 -28.12 7.70
N GLU A 489 -12.36 -27.00 8.15
CA GLU A 489 -12.42 -25.73 7.42
C GLU A 489 -11.01 -25.17 7.20
N GLY A 490 -10.72 -24.76 5.96
CA GLY A 490 -9.49 -24.05 5.65
C GLY A 490 -9.67 -22.56 5.85
N ILE A 491 -8.74 -21.93 6.55
CA ILE A 491 -8.72 -20.47 6.74
C ILE A 491 -7.32 -19.91 6.47
N PHE A 492 -7.26 -18.62 6.20
CA PHE A 492 -6.03 -17.86 6.28
C PHE A 492 -6.08 -16.90 7.46
N ILE A 493 -4.93 -16.70 8.09
CA ILE A 493 -4.73 -15.67 9.11
C ILE A 493 -3.71 -14.68 8.56
N ILE A 494 -4.01 -13.38 8.65
CA ILE A 494 -3.16 -12.31 8.11
C ILE A 494 -2.79 -11.28 9.17
N ASN A 495 -1.62 -10.67 9.03
CA ASN A 495 -1.14 -9.60 9.91
C ASN A 495 -1.73 -8.23 9.56
N THR A 496 -2.03 -7.98 8.27
CA THR A 496 -2.61 -6.74 7.76
C THR A 496 -3.76 -7.06 6.80
N PRO A 497 -4.87 -6.31 6.82
CA PRO A 497 -6.04 -6.60 6.01
C PRO A 497 -5.74 -6.46 4.51
N THR A 498 -6.39 -7.30 3.69
CA THR A 498 -6.29 -7.27 2.22
C THR A 498 -7.68 -7.19 1.60
N PHE A 499 -7.84 -6.50 0.48
CA PHE A 499 -9.11 -6.41 -0.23
C PHE A 499 -9.72 -7.80 -0.51
N TYR A 500 -8.86 -8.79 -0.84
CA TYR A 500 -9.34 -10.12 -1.19
C TYR A 500 -10.08 -10.82 -0.04
N MET A 501 -9.86 -10.44 1.23
CA MET A 501 -10.53 -11.05 2.37
C MET A 501 -12.06 -10.95 2.29
N TYR A 502 -12.58 -9.92 1.62
CA TYR A 502 -14.02 -9.66 1.43
C TYR A 502 -14.66 -10.46 0.29
N ASN A 503 -13.84 -11.12 -0.54
CA ASN A 503 -14.31 -11.90 -1.69
C ASN A 503 -13.60 -13.25 -1.86
N SER A 504 -12.94 -13.73 -0.80
CA SER A 504 -12.10 -14.92 -0.88
C SER A 504 -12.90 -16.22 -0.83
N VAL A 505 -12.33 -17.27 -1.45
CA VAL A 505 -12.95 -18.61 -1.46
C VAL A 505 -12.85 -19.27 -0.10
N TYR A 506 -11.68 -19.17 0.52
CA TYR A 506 -11.45 -19.52 1.93
C TYR A 506 -11.50 -18.26 2.77
N ARG A 507 -12.00 -18.38 4.00
CA ARG A 507 -12.09 -17.21 4.89
C ARG A 507 -10.70 -16.73 5.27
N ILE A 508 -10.53 -15.41 5.23
CA ILE A 508 -9.31 -14.74 5.63
C ILE A 508 -9.66 -13.84 6.81
N TYR A 509 -8.98 -14.06 7.93
CA TYR A 509 -9.19 -13.31 9.16
C TYR A 509 -7.93 -12.57 9.54
N ASP A 510 -8.07 -11.34 10.00
CA ASP A 510 -6.97 -10.68 10.68
C ASP A 510 -6.78 -11.26 12.10
N ILE A 511 -5.64 -10.95 12.71
CA ILE A 511 -5.34 -11.43 14.07
C ILE A 511 -6.37 -10.98 15.12
N ASN A 512 -7.08 -9.88 14.91
CA ASN A 512 -8.07 -9.36 15.85
C ASN A 512 -9.40 -10.13 15.77
N GLN A 513 -9.68 -10.74 14.62
CA GLN A 513 -10.90 -11.52 14.38
C GLN A 513 -10.79 -12.97 14.83
N ILE A 514 -9.60 -13.57 14.79
CA ILE A 514 -9.43 -15.03 14.97
C ILE A 514 -10.01 -15.57 16.28
N GLU A 515 -9.91 -14.80 17.36
CA GLU A 515 -10.46 -15.16 18.66
C GLU A 515 -11.99 -15.30 18.62
N ASN A 516 -12.68 -14.33 18.03
CA ASN A 516 -14.13 -14.40 17.88
C ASN A 516 -14.55 -15.55 16.94
N VAL A 517 -13.74 -15.86 15.93
CA VAL A 517 -13.99 -16.99 15.02
C VAL A 517 -13.92 -18.31 15.77
N VAL A 518 -12.85 -18.58 16.51
CA VAL A 518 -12.68 -19.86 17.23
C VAL A 518 -13.63 -19.99 18.42
N LEU A 519 -14.16 -18.89 18.93
CA LEU A 519 -15.20 -18.89 19.98
C LEU A 519 -16.64 -18.89 19.44
N GLY A 520 -16.84 -18.94 18.12
CA GLY A 520 -18.18 -18.95 17.51
C GLY A 520 -18.96 -17.63 17.65
N LYS A 521 -18.26 -16.52 17.88
CA LYS A 521 -18.83 -15.17 18.05
C LYS A 521 -18.71 -14.31 16.80
N HIS A 522 -17.92 -14.72 15.81
CA HIS A 522 -17.76 -13.99 14.56
C HIS A 522 -19.02 -14.11 13.69
N ILE A 523 -19.53 -12.97 13.24
CA ILE A 523 -20.69 -12.87 12.36
C ILE A 523 -20.29 -11.99 11.19
N ASP A 524 -20.54 -12.48 9.98
CA ASP A 524 -20.33 -11.67 8.79
C ASP A 524 -21.45 -10.64 8.65
N PRO A 525 -21.12 -9.38 8.31
CA PRO A 525 -22.14 -8.41 8.00
C PRO A 525 -22.94 -8.84 6.77
N THR A 526 -24.24 -8.62 6.83
CA THR A 526 -25.17 -8.73 5.69
C THR A 526 -25.72 -7.34 5.40
N PHE A 527 -25.93 -7.03 4.12
CA PHE A 527 -26.38 -5.71 3.69
C PHE A 527 -27.63 -5.82 2.83
N SER A 528 -28.55 -4.87 2.98
CA SER A 528 -29.68 -4.70 2.09
C SER A 528 -29.55 -3.33 1.41
N VAL A 529 -29.40 -3.34 0.09
CA VAL A 529 -29.27 -2.14 -0.73
C VAL A 529 -30.49 -2.00 -1.62
N VAL A 530 -31.11 -0.83 -1.59
CA VAL A 530 -32.20 -0.45 -2.50
C VAL A 530 -31.60 0.35 -3.64
N ILE A 531 -31.83 -0.10 -4.87
CA ILE A 531 -31.46 0.62 -6.10
C ILE A 531 -32.77 1.09 -6.73
N GLU A 532 -32.95 2.40 -6.75
CA GLU A 532 -34.07 3.05 -7.43
C GLU A 532 -33.66 3.36 -8.88
N GLU A 533 -34.35 2.73 -9.83
CA GLU A 533 -34.31 3.06 -11.26
C GLU A 533 -35.65 3.71 -11.65
N GLU A 534 -35.67 4.48 -12.75
CA GLU A 534 -36.83 5.32 -13.14
C GLU A 534 -38.18 4.57 -13.15
N ASP A 535 -38.16 3.28 -13.49
CA ASP A 535 -39.37 2.44 -13.59
C ASP A 535 -39.41 1.27 -12.59
N GLN A 536 -38.35 1.03 -11.80
CA GLN A 536 -38.24 -0.16 -10.93
C GLN A 536 -37.43 0.10 -9.66
N THR A 537 -37.87 -0.49 -8.55
CA THR A 537 -37.07 -0.58 -7.32
C THR A 537 -36.48 -1.97 -7.20
N LYS A 538 -35.16 -2.08 -7.12
CA LYS A 538 -34.44 -3.35 -6.93
C LYS A 538 -33.95 -3.43 -5.50
N LEU A 539 -34.31 -4.51 -4.79
CA LEU A 539 -33.76 -4.84 -3.49
C LEU A 539 -32.66 -5.89 -3.65
N LEU A 540 -31.46 -5.58 -3.20
CA LEU A 540 -30.31 -6.49 -3.19
C LEU A 540 -29.94 -6.85 -1.75
N ASN A 541 -30.05 -8.13 -1.42
CA ASN A 541 -29.46 -8.69 -0.20
C ASN A 541 -28.06 -9.23 -0.53
N ILE A 542 -27.06 -8.68 0.13
CA ILE A 542 -25.66 -8.91 -0.12
C ILE A 542 -25.06 -9.62 1.09
N GLU A 543 -24.58 -10.84 0.84
CA GLU A 543 -23.89 -11.68 1.81
C GLU A 543 -22.47 -11.96 1.31
N TYR A 544 -21.63 -12.48 2.20
CA TYR A 544 -20.29 -12.91 1.80
C TYR A 544 -20.36 -14.05 0.78
N PRO A 545 -19.52 -14.05 -0.27
CA PRO A 545 -18.52 -13.04 -0.62
C PRO A 545 -19.15 -11.83 -1.34
N TYR A 546 -18.70 -10.62 -0.99
CA TYR A 546 -19.44 -9.38 -1.23
C TYR A 546 -19.34 -8.85 -2.67
N PHE A 547 -18.36 -9.31 -3.45
CA PHE A 547 -18.12 -8.86 -4.82
C PHE A 547 -18.49 -9.94 -5.83
N LYS A 548 -19.76 -10.34 -5.79
CA LYS A 548 -20.40 -11.20 -6.78
C LYS A 548 -21.36 -10.38 -7.61
N LYS A 549 -21.40 -10.62 -8.92
CA LYS A 549 -22.39 -9.99 -9.79
C LYS A 549 -23.80 -10.42 -9.34
N PRO A 550 -24.70 -9.48 -8.97
CA PRO A 550 -26.00 -9.84 -8.47
C PRO A 550 -26.86 -10.46 -9.58
N LYS A 551 -27.72 -11.41 -9.20
CA LYS A 551 -28.85 -11.83 -10.02
C LYS A 551 -30.05 -10.97 -9.66
N TYR A 552 -30.54 -10.20 -10.61
CA TYR A 552 -31.69 -9.33 -10.40
C TYR A 552 -32.98 -10.14 -10.51
N VAL A 553 -33.82 -10.05 -9.48
CA VAL A 553 -35.22 -10.47 -9.54
C VAL A 553 -36.02 -9.18 -9.71
N SER A 554 -36.67 -9.01 -10.85
CA SER A 554 -37.57 -7.87 -11.08
C SER A 554 -38.88 -8.13 -10.33
N PHE A 555 -39.21 -7.25 -9.40
CA PHE A 555 -40.51 -7.24 -8.73
C PHE A 555 -41.33 -6.09 -9.31
N ASP A 556 -42.47 -6.41 -9.93
CA ASP A 556 -43.45 -5.41 -10.37
C ASP A 556 -44.59 -5.42 -9.35
N PRO A 557 -44.67 -4.43 -8.44
CA PRO A 557 -45.70 -4.39 -7.41
C PRO A 557 -47.12 -4.23 -7.97
N PHE A 558 -47.28 -4.05 -9.29
CA PHE A 558 -48.56 -3.90 -9.99
C PHE A 558 -48.87 -5.04 -10.96
N LYS A 559 -48.03 -6.09 -11.02
CA LYS A 559 -48.38 -7.35 -11.67
C LYS A 559 -48.66 -8.39 -10.61
N ASP A 560 -49.93 -8.77 -10.49
CA ASP A 560 -50.31 -9.99 -9.78
C ASP A 560 -49.58 -11.18 -10.42
N GLU A 561 -48.94 -12.01 -9.58
CA GLU A 561 -48.25 -13.23 -10.00
C GLU A 561 -49.27 -14.24 -10.59
N GLU A 562 -49.05 -14.71 -11.82
CA GLU A 562 -49.63 -15.95 -12.35
C GLU A 562 -48.72 -17.16 -12.08
#